data_AF-A0A946ZJ19-F1
#
_entry.id   AF-A0A946ZJ19-F1
#
_cell.length_a   1.000
_cell.length_b   1.000
_cell.length_c   1.000
_cell.angle_alpha   90.00
_cell.angle_beta   90.00
_cell.angle_gamma   90.00
#
_symmetry.space_group_name_H-M   'P 1'
#
loop_
_entity.id
_entity.type
_entity.pdbx_description
1 polymer ?
#
loop_
_entity_poly.entity_id
_entity_poly.type
_entity_poly.pdbx_seq_one_letter_code
_entity_poly.pdbx_strand_id
1 'polypeptide(L)'
;MLDLFYQGGTLFMSVLTILLFAVLASFWKFPKWTKELGLIALAIGILGQFIGLYSAFNSIEEMGEVSQGMLAGGLKVSAITTIYGILIYIMSLALRLIKKS
;
A
#
# COMPACT_ATOMS: atom_id res chain seq x y z
N MET A 1 -11.94 9.26 5.09
CA MET A 1 -10.52 8.84 5.25
C MET A 1 -10.41 7.43 5.80
N LEU A 2 -11.12 7.12 6.89
CA LEU A 2 -11.27 5.73 7.36
C LEU A 2 -11.90 4.83 6.28
N ASP A 3 -12.79 5.37 5.44
CA ASP A 3 -13.41 4.61 4.35
C ASP A 3 -12.38 4.08 3.34
N LEU A 4 -11.38 4.89 2.98
CA LEU A 4 -10.29 4.46 2.10
C LEU A 4 -9.44 3.37 2.76
N PHE A 5 -9.24 3.46 4.07
CA PHE A 5 -8.52 2.44 4.84
C PHE A 5 -9.25 1.09 4.81
N TYR A 6 -10.57 1.09 5.02
CA TYR A 6 -11.35 -0.14 4.95
C TYR A 6 -11.47 -0.68 3.52
N GLN A 7 -11.62 0.21 2.53
CA GLN A 7 -11.67 -0.16 1.11
C GLN A 7 -10.36 -0.81 0.62
N GLY A 8 -9.21 -0.31 1.05
CA GLY A 8 -7.89 -0.87 0.71
C GLY A 8 -7.55 -2.21 1.36
N GLY A 9 -8.48 -2.81 2.11
CA GLY A 9 -8.29 -4.06 2.83
C GLY A 9 -7.61 -3.86 4.18
N THR A 10 -8.33 -4.19 5.26
CA THR A 10 -7.92 -3.88 6.64
C THR A 10 -6.57 -4.50 7.02
N LEU A 11 -6.27 -5.71 6.51
CA LEU A 11 -5.01 -6.41 6.80
C LEU A 11 -3.80 -5.66 6.25
N PHE A 12 -3.76 -5.43 4.93
CA PHE A 12 -2.62 -4.77 4.29
C PHE A 12 -2.48 -3.32 4.77
N MET A 13 -3.59 -2.61 4.92
CA MET A 13 -3.58 -1.23 5.40
C MET A 13 -3.04 -1.14 6.84
N SER A 14 -3.37 -2.09 7.72
CA SER A 14 -2.82 -2.14 9.08
C SER A 14 -1.31 -2.39 9.07
N VAL A 15 -0.83 -3.33 8.25
CA VAL A 15 0.62 -3.60 8.09
C VAL A 15 1.35 -2.36 7.58
N LEU A 16 0.80 -1.68 6.58
CA LEU A 16 1.35 -0.43 6.04
C LEU A 16 1.42 0.67 7.10
N THR A 17 0.38 0.83 7.93
CA THR A 17 0.40 1.80 9.03
C THR A 17 1.45 1.46 10.09
N ILE A 18 1.66 0.18 10.41
CA ILE A 18 2.75 -0.23 11.31
C ILE A 18 4.12 0.12 10.70
N LEU A 19 4.31 -0.16 9.40
CA LEU A 19 5.54 0.20 8.69
C LEU A 19 5.76 1.71 8.63
N LEU A 20 4.70 2.51 8.48
CA LEU A 20 4.75 3.97 8.55
C LEU A 20 5.34 4.43 9.89
N PHE A 21 4.82 3.93 11.01
CA PHE A 21 5.37 4.25 12.33
C PHE A 21 6.81 3.75 12.50
N ALA A 22 7.14 2.57 11.97
CA ALA A 22 8.51 2.05 11.99
C ALA A 22 9.49 2.92 11.19
N VAL A 23 9.07 3.49 10.05
CA VAL A 23 9.87 4.44 9.26
C VAL A 23 10.11 5.72 10.05
N LEU A 24 9.08 6.27 10.71
CA LEU A 24 9.18 7.46 11.55
C LEU A 24 10.10 7.24 12.77
N ALA A 25 10.00 6.08 13.42
CA ALA A 25 10.87 5.72 14.54
C ALA A 25 12.33 5.49 14.09
N SER A 26 12.52 4.86 12.94
CA SER A 26 13.84 4.59 12.35
C SER A 26 14.62 5.86 12.03
N PHE A 27 13.95 6.97 11.72
CA PHE A 27 14.59 8.27 11.50
C PHE A 27 15.47 8.70 12.69
N TRP A 28 15.06 8.43 13.92
CA TRP A 28 15.80 8.82 15.12
C TRP A 28 16.87 7.80 15.52
N LYS A 29 16.55 6.50 15.43
CA LYS A 29 17.38 5.44 16.03
C LYS A 29 18.27 4.68 15.04
N PHE A 30 17.79 4.45 13.81
CA PHE A 30 18.47 3.62 12.80
C PHE A 30 18.29 4.18 11.37
N PRO A 31 18.94 5.31 11.04
CA PRO A 31 18.71 6.01 9.76
C PRO A 31 19.09 5.17 8.52
N LYS A 32 19.95 4.16 8.69
CA LYS A 32 20.33 3.22 7.64
C LYS A 32 19.22 2.25 7.23
N TRP A 33 18.15 2.11 8.02
CA TRP A 33 17.05 1.16 7.79
C TRP A 33 15.80 1.86 7.25
N THR A 34 15.77 3.20 7.27
CA THR A 34 14.61 4.00 6.89
C THR A 34 14.14 3.69 5.47
N LYS A 35 15.06 3.62 4.49
CA LYS A 35 14.71 3.34 3.08
C LYS A 35 14.23 1.91 2.90
N GLU A 36 14.86 0.98 3.59
CA GLU A 36 14.66 -0.45 3.51
C GLU A 36 13.25 -0.78 4.03
N LEU A 37 12.84 -0.17 5.14
CA LEU A 37 11.45 -0.24 5.63
C LEU A 37 10.45 0.39 4.65
N GLY A 38 10.81 1.52 4.02
CA GLY A 38 9.97 2.12 2.98
C GLY A 38 9.81 1.22 1.75
N LEU A 39 10.87 0.53 1.32
CA LEU A 39 10.82 -0.44 0.22
C LEU A 39 9.93 -1.63 0.57
N ILE A 40 9.99 -2.11 1.82
CA ILE A 40 9.09 -3.16 2.30
C ILE A 40 7.64 -2.66 2.26
N ALA A 41 7.36 -1.41 2.67
CA ALA A 41 6.03 -0.83 2.59
C ALA A 41 5.51 -0.77 1.14
N LEU A 42 6.35 -0.37 0.18
CA LEU A 42 6.00 -0.40 -1.24
C LEU A 42 5.68 -1.83 -1.72
N ALA A 43 6.52 -2.80 -1.39
CA ALA A 43 6.33 -4.19 -1.79
C ALA A 43 5.04 -4.79 -1.21
N ILE A 44 4.74 -4.51 0.06
CA ILE A 44 3.49 -4.91 0.72
C ILE A 44 2.27 -4.24 0.06
N GLY A 45 2.38 -2.96 -0.31
CA GLY A 45 1.33 -2.24 -1.03
C GLY A 45 0.97 -2.93 -2.36
N ILE A 46 1.99 -3.23 -3.16
CA ILE A 46 1.84 -3.94 -4.45
C ILE A 46 1.26 -5.34 -4.25
N LEU A 47 1.75 -6.08 -3.24
CA LEU A 47 1.24 -7.41 -2.91
C LEU A 47 -0.25 -7.36 -2.54
N GLY A 48 -0.65 -6.41 -1.71
CA GLY A 48 -2.05 -6.21 -1.32
C GLY A 48 -2.95 -5.92 -2.53
N GLN A 49 -2.48 -5.10 -3.47
CA GLN A 49 -3.20 -4.84 -4.72
C GLN A 49 -3.35 -6.12 -5.56
N PHE A 50 -2.29 -6.91 -5.73
CA PHE A 50 -2.38 -8.16 -6.50
C PHE A 50 -3.35 -9.16 -5.89
N ILE A 51 -3.39 -9.27 -4.56
CA ILE A 51 -4.34 -10.14 -3.87
C ILE A 51 -5.78 -9.64 -4.06
N GLY A 52 -6.00 -8.32 -3.97
CA GLY A 52 -7.31 -7.73 -4.24
C GLY A 52 -7.78 -7.95 -5.68
N LEU A 53 -6.89 -7.77 -6.65
CA LEU A 53 -7.18 -8.02 -8.06
C LEU A 53 -7.42 -9.50 -8.35
N TYR A 54 -6.63 -10.39 -7.76
CA TYR A 54 -6.83 -11.83 -7.89
C TYR A 54 -8.23 -12.25 -7.41
N SER A 55 -8.65 -11.77 -6.23
CA SER A 55 -10.00 -12.03 -5.72
C SER A 55 -11.08 -11.43 -6.63
N ALA A 56 -10.90 -10.21 -7.13
CA ALA A 56 -11.86 -9.56 -8.00
C ALA A 56 -12.01 -10.31 -9.34
N PHE A 57 -10.89 -10.74 -9.94
CA PHE A 57 -10.91 -11.51 -11.19
C PHE A 57 -11.53 -12.89 -11.01
N ASN A 58 -11.29 -13.57 -9.89
CA ASN A 58 -11.97 -14.85 -9.60
C ASN A 58 -13.50 -14.68 -9.52
N SER A 59 -13.98 -13.60 -8.88
CA SER A 59 -15.43 -13.30 -8.87
C SER A 59 -15.98 -12.96 -10.26
N ILE A 60 -15.19 -12.28 -11.09
CA ILE A 60 -15.57 -11.95 -12.48
C ILE A 60 -15.69 -13.23 -13.32
N GLU A 61 -14.75 -14.18 -13.17
CA GLU A 61 -14.76 -15.47 -13.85
C GLU A 61 -16.03 -16.28 -13.51
N GLU A 62 -16.46 -16.27 -12.25
CA GLU A 62 -17.68 -16.96 -11.80
C GLU A 62 -18.98 -16.30 -12.30
N MET A 63 -19.01 -14.97 -12.44
CA MET A 63 -20.20 -14.21 -12.84
C MET A 63 -20.43 -14.13 -14.35
N GLY A 64 -19.37 -14.27 -15.16
CA GLY A 64 -19.43 -14.20 -16.62
C GLY A 64 -19.50 -12.77 -17.17
N GLU A 65 -20.62 -12.07 -17.02
CA GLU A 65 -20.79 -10.70 -17.51
C GLU A 65 -20.65 -9.65 -16.40
N VAL A 66 -19.77 -8.67 -16.61
CA VAL A 66 -19.55 -7.54 -15.70
C VAL A 66 -19.50 -6.21 -16.46
N SER A 67 -20.11 -5.19 -15.87
CA SER A 67 -20.09 -3.84 -16.46
C SER A 67 -18.72 -3.18 -16.36
N GLN A 68 -18.37 -2.34 -17.33
CA GLN A 68 -17.13 -1.56 -17.30
C GLN A 68 -17.01 -0.69 -16.03
N GLY A 69 -18.12 -0.16 -15.53
CA GLY A 69 -18.15 0.63 -14.30
C GLY A 69 -17.74 -0.18 -13.06
N MET A 70 -18.15 -1.45 -12.99
CA MET A 70 -17.76 -2.34 -11.89
C MET A 70 -16.26 -2.65 -11.93
N LEU A 71 -15.72 -2.96 -13.11
CA LEU A 71 -14.28 -3.18 -13.30
C LEU A 71 -13.45 -1.96 -12.89
N ALA A 72 -13.86 -0.77 -13.35
CA ALA A 72 -13.19 0.48 -13.00
C ALA A 72 -13.25 0.76 -11.49
N GLY A 73 -14.38 0.45 -10.84
CA GLY A 73 -14.53 0.54 -9.39
C GLY A 73 -13.58 -0.39 -8.63
N GLY A 74 -13.50 -1.66 -9.03
CA GLY A 74 -12.59 -2.64 -8.41
C GLY A 74 -11.12 -2.26 -8.57
N LEU A 75 -10.72 -1.84 -9.77
CA LEU A 75 -9.37 -1.34 -10.04
C LEU A 75 -9.03 -0.13 -9.16
N LYS A 76 -9.94 0.84 -9.07
CA LYS A 76 -9.79 2.03 -8.22
C LYS A 76 -9.56 1.65 -6.76
N VAL A 77 -10.35 0.73 -6.21
CA VAL A 77 -10.23 0.28 -4.82
C VAL A 77 -8.92 -0.47 -4.60
N SER A 78 -8.54 -1.38 -5.51
CA SER A 78 -7.30 -2.15 -5.41
C SER A 78 -6.04 -1.25 -5.40
N ALA A 79 -6.09 -0.11 -6.10
CA ALA A 79 -4.97 0.82 -6.20
C ALA A 79 -4.69 1.59 -4.89
N ILE A 80 -5.69 1.70 -3.99
CA ILE A 80 -5.56 2.43 -2.72
C ILE A 80 -4.38 1.89 -1.90
N THR A 81 -4.25 0.56 -1.80
CA THR A 81 -3.21 -0.10 -1.01
C THR A 81 -1.81 0.19 -1.55
N THR A 82 -1.63 0.16 -2.87
CA THR A 82 -0.35 0.51 -3.52
C THR A 82 -0.02 1.98 -3.38
N ILE A 83 -1.00 2.88 -3.56
CA ILE A 83 -0.80 4.32 -3.38
C ILE A 83 -0.31 4.60 -1.95
N TYR A 84 -0.90 3.94 -0.95
CA TYR A 84 -0.46 4.12 0.43
C TYR A 84 0.98 3.61 0.67
N GLY A 85 1.34 2.44 0.13
CA GLY A 85 2.71 1.93 0.17
C GLY A 85 3.72 2.86 -0.51
N ILE A 86 3.36 3.43 -1.66
CA ILE A 86 4.19 4.42 -2.39
C ILE A 86 4.41 5.68 -1.52
N LEU A 87 3.35 6.20 -0.89
CA LEU A 87 3.46 7.38 -0.03
C LEU A 87 4.44 7.14 1.13
N ILE A 88 4.38 5.98 1.77
CA ILE A 88 5.31 5.60 2.84
C ILE A 88 6.75 5.52 2.30
N TYR A 89 6.94 4.93 1.12
CA TYR A 89 8.27 4.83 0.51
C TYR A 89 8.85 6.19 0.15
N ILE A 90 8.07 7.08 -0.48
CA ILE A 90 8.49 8.45 -0.80
C ILE A 90 8.90 9.19 0.48
N MET A 91 8.10 9.08 1.54
CA MET A 91 8.42 9.69 2.83
C MET A 91 9.74 9.13 3.40
N SER A 92 9.96 7.83 3.30
CA SER A 92 11.20 7.19 3.75
C SER A 92 12.45 7.72 3.00
N LEU A 93 12.31 7.97 1.70
CA LEU A 93 13.38 8.54 0.87
C LEU A 93 13.67 9.98 1.28
N ALA A 94 12.63 10.80 1.47
CA ALA A 94 12.77 12.18 1.93
C ALA A 94 13.49 12.26 3.28
N LEU A 95 13.08 11.43 4.25
CA LEU A 95 13.72 11.34 5.57
C LEU A 95 15.18 10.91 5.48
N ARG A 96 15.51 9.95 4.60
CA ARG A 96 16.90 9.51 4.38
C ARG A 96 17.75 10.61 3.75
N LEU A 97 17.20 11.41 2.83
CA LEU A 97 17.92 12.52 2.21
C LEU A 97 18.25 13.62 3.23
N ILE A 98 17.30 13.98 4.10
CA ILE A 98 17.51 15.00 5.14
C ILE A 98 18.65 14.61 6.10
N LYS A 99 18.75 13.33 6.49
CA LYS A 99 19.82 12.84 7.38
C LYS A 99 21.17 12.59 6.70
N LYS A 100 21.20 12.50 5.36
CA LYS A 100 22.43 12.27 4.60
C LYS A 100 23.16 13.58 4.28
N SER A 101 22.43 14.70 4.27
CA SER A 101 22.95 16.05 4.13
C SER A 101 23.46 16.60 5.46
#